data_AF-A0A452Q8K0-F1
#
_entry.id   AF-A0A452Q8K0-F1
#
_cell.length_a   1.000
_cell.length_b   1.000
_cell.length_c   1.000
_cell.angle_alpha   90.00
_cell.angle_beta   90.00
_cell.angle_gamma   90.00
#
_symmetry.space_group_name_H-M   'P 1'
#
loop_
_entity.id
_entity.type
_entity.pdbx_description
1 polymer ?
#
loop_
_entity_poly.entity_id
_entity_poly.type
_entity_poly.pdbx_seq_one_letter_code
_entity_poly.pdbx_strand_id
1 'polypeptide(L)'
;MYGQTNLHLSRSFFLTHRARERSDTFINLREVLNRFKLPPGEYVLVPSTFEPNKDGDFCVRVFSEKKADYQVVDDEIEANLDEIDASEDDIDDGFRRLFAQLAGEDAEISAFELQTILRRVLAKRQDIKSDGFSIETCKIMVDMLDSDGSGKLGLKEFYVLWTKIQKYQKIYREIDVDRSGTMNSYEMRKALEEAGFKLPCQLHQVIVARFADDELIIDFDNFVRCLVRLETLFRVFKQLDPENTGTIQLDLISVSLRLTRPSLGTGTWG
;
A
#
# COMPACT_ATOMS: atom_id res chain seq x y z
N MET A 1 24.74 -10.35 12.17
CA MET A 1 24.18 -9.08 11.66
C MET A 1 24.11 -8.16 12.85
N TYR A 2 25.03 -7.23 12.98
CA TYR A 2 24.97 -6.20 14.03
C TYR A 2 24.24 -4.99 13.42
N GLY A 3 23.19 -4.49 14.08
CA GLY A 3 22.71 -3.13 13.88
C GLY A 3 21.71 -2.83 12.76
N GLN A 4 20.96 -3.79 12.23
CA GLN A 4 19.77 -3.47 11.42
C GLN A 4 18.52 -3.55 12.30
N THR A 5 18.10 -2.39 12.80
CA THR A 5 16.98 -2.22 13.74
C THR A 5 15.66 -1.88 13.06
N ASN A 6 15.72 -1.56 11.76
CA ASN A 6 14.63 -0.99 10.96
C ASN A 6 14.10 -1.97 9.90
N LEU A 7 14.08 -3.26 10.23
CA LEU A 7 13.68 -4.28 9.27
C LEU A 7 12.80 -5.34 9.95
N HIS A 8 11.56 -5.42 9.49
CA HIS A 8 10.66 -6.48 9.89
C HIS A 8 11.22 -7.86 9.46
N LEU A 9 11.26 -8.82 10.39
CA LEU A 9 11.83 -10.13 10.12
C LEU A 9 10.88 -11.01 9.30
N SER A 10 11.35 -11.47 8.14
CA SER A 10 10.54 -12.29 7.24
C SER A 10 10.36 -13.73 7.74
N ARG A 11 9.39 -14.45 7.15
CA ARG A 11 9.14 -15.89 7.42
C ARG A 11 10.41 -16.74 7.34
N SER A 12 11.29 -16.45 6.38
CA SER A 12 12.54 -17.20 6.16
C SER A 12 13.48 -17.12 7.36
N PHE A 13 13.49 -16.00 8.09
CA PHE A 13 14.27 -15.86 9.33
C PHE A 13 13.81 -16.88 10.38
N PHE A 14 12.51 -16.94 10.66
CA PHE A 14 11.95 -17.84 11.69
C PHE A 14 11.99 -19.33 11.30
N LEU A 15 12.03 -19.65 10.01
CA LEU A 15 12.23 -21.04 9.53
C LEU A 15 13.68 -21.52 9.71
N THR A 16 14.65 -20.59 9.70
CA THR A 16 16.09 -20.91 9.77
C THR A 16 16.68 -20.70 11.16
N HIS A 17 16.02 -19.91 12.03
CA HIS A 17 16.48 -19.59 13.37
C HIS A 17 15.52 -20.17 14.42
N ARG A 18 16.07 -20.99 15.32
CA ARG A 18 15.31 -21.48 16.48
C ARG A 18 15.25 -20.40 17.56
N ALA A 19 14.11 -20.31 18.24
CA ALA A 19 13.97 -19.47 19.43
C ALA A 19 15.02 -19.87 20.47
N ARG A 20 15.79 -18.88 20.96
CA ARG A 20 16.78 -19.11 22.02
C ARG A 20 16.09 -19.39 23.35
N GLU A 21 15.05 -18.61 23.64
CA GLU A 21 14.16 -18.73 24.79
C GLU A 21 12.74 -18.44 24.31
N ARG A 22 11.73 -18.94 25.03
CA ARG A 22 10.32 -18.71 24.76
C ARG A 22 9.52 -18.78 26.06
N SER A 23 8.26 -18.34 26.03
CA SER A 23 7.34 -18.57 27.15
C SER A 23 7.18 -20.07 27.40
N ASP A 24 7.09 -20.44 28.68
CA ASP A 24 6.95 -21.84 29.10
C ASP A 24 5.66 -22.48 28.56
N THR A 25 4.58 -21.69 28.47
CA THR A 25 3.28 -22.16 27.97
C THR A 25 2.46 -20.99 27.43
N PHE A 26 1.71 -21.23 26.36
CA PHE A 26 0.60 -20.36 25.99
C PHE A 26 -0.55 -20.64 26.94
N ILE A 27 -0.85 -19.68 27.80
CA ILE A 27 -1.90 -19.81 28.81
C ILE A 27 -2.87 -18.64 28.69
N ASN A 28 -4.16 -18.91 28.89
CA ASN A 28 -5.21 -17.90 28.85
C ASN A 28 -5.24 -17.11 30.18
N LEU A 29 -4.18 -16.34 30.43
CA LEU A 29 -4.07 -15.40 31.53
C LEU A 29 -3.88 -13.99 30.98
N ARG A 30 -4.30 -12.99 31.77
CA ARG A 30 -4.11 -11.57 31.42
C ARG A 30 -2.64 -11.20 31.20
N GLU A 31 -1.73 -11.85 31.90
CA GLU A 31 -0.29 -11.63 31.78
C GLU A 31 0.46 -12.97 31.83
N VAL A 32 1.46 -13.12 30.97
CA VAL A 32 2.43 -14.20 31.00
C VAL A 32 3.78 -13.60 31.35
N LEU A 33 4.35 -14.01 32.48
CA LEU A 33 5.63 -13.52 32.98
C LEU A 33 6.65 -14.65 32.95
N ASN A 34 7.81 -14.38 32.37
CA ASN A 34 8.95 -15.29 32.37
C ASN A 34 10.22 -14.55 32.79
N ARG A 35 11.15 -15.28 33.42
CA ARG A 35 12.46 -14.78 33.83
C ARG A 35 13.54 -15.50 33.03
N PHE A 36 14.32 -14.75 32.27
CA PHE A 36 15.37 -15.30 31.42
C PHE A 36 16.76 -14.92 31.92
N LYS A 37 17.76 -15.74 31.58
CA LYS A 37 19.18 -15.41 31.72
C LYS A 37 19.88 -15.73 30.40
N LEU A 38 20.15 -14.69 29.64
CA LEU A 38 20.73 -14.77 28.30
C LEU A 38 22.17 -14.23 28.31
N PRO A 39 23.06 -14.74 27.45
CA PRO A 39 24.35 -14.11 27.23
C PRO A 39 24.16 -12.70 26.62
N PRO A 40 25.11 -11.77 26.80
CA PRO A 40 25.03 -10.45 26.17
C PRO A 40 24.87 -10.57 24.65
N GLY A 41 23.92 -9.83 24.08
CA GLY A 41 23.60 -9.85 22.65
C GLY A 41 22.28 -9.15 22.35
N GLU A 42 21.92 -9.13 21.07
CA GLU A 42 20.66 -8.58 20.58
C GLU A 42 19.62 -9.70 20.45
N TYR A 43 18.40 -9.44 20.93
CA TYR A 43 17.30 -10.41 20.94
C TYR A 43 16.04 -9.76 20.41
N VAL A 44 15.21 -10.56 19.75
CA VAL A 44 13.91 -10.14 19.22
C VAL A 44 12.82 -10.87 19.97
N LEU A 45 11.90 -10.10 20.53
CA LEU A 45 10.71 -10.64 21.19
C LEU A 45 9.54 -10.59 20.23
N VAL A 46 8.87 -11.73 20.03
CA VAL A 46 7.67 -11.83 19.16
C VAL A 46 6.46 -12.17 20.03
N PRO A 47 5.69 -11.17 20.51
CA PRO A 47 4.44 -11.42 21.22
C PRO A 47 3.37 -11.92 20.25
N SER A 48 2.61 -12.96 20.63
CA SER A 48 1.54 -13.53 19.82
C SER A 48 0.50 -14.25 20.68
N THR A 49 -0.69 -14.45 20.13
CA THR A 49 -1.67 -15.44 20.60
C THR A 49 -1.29 -16.84 20.11
N PHE A 50 -1.90 -17.88 20.69
CA PHE A 50 -1.63 -19.26 20.27
C PHE A 50 -2.15 -19.53 18.85
N GLU A 51 -3.40 -19.12 18.59
CA GLU A 51 -4.02 -19.21 17.27
C GLU A 51 -3.87 -17.89 16.51
N PRO A 52 -3.73 -17.93 15.17
CA PRO A 52 -3.78 -16.73 14.34
C PRO A 52 -5.17 -16.10 14.35
N ASN A 53 -5.28 -14.88 13.80
CA ASN A 53 -6.55 -14.15 13.62
C ASN A 53 -7.32 -13.91 14.93
N LYS A 54 -6.60 -13.62 16.02
CA LYS A 54 -7.16 -13.18 17.29
C LYS A 54 -6.76 -11.73 17.52
N ASP A 55 -7.75 -10.84 17.47
CA ASP A 55 -7.52 -9.43 17.76
C ASP A 55 -7.33 -9.21 19.26
N GLY A 56 -6.44 -8.29 19.61
CA GLY A 56 -6.20 -7.91 20.99
C GLY A 56 -5.09 -6.89 21.15
N ASP A 57 -5.30 -5.98 22.09
CA ASP A 57 -4.26 -5.05 22.53
C ASP A 57 -3.36 -5.72 23.57
N PHE A 58 -2.07 -5.39 23.55
CA PHE A 58 -1.11 -5.93 24.50
C PHE A 58 -0.08 -4.90 24.92
N CYS A 59 0.59 -5.17 26.04
CA CYS A 59 1.72 -4.39 26.52
C CYS A 59 2.85 -5.35 26.91
N VAL A 60 4.05 -5.10 26.39
CA VAL A 60 5.26 -5.81 26.78
C VAL A 60 6.06 -4.93 27.73
N ARG A 61 6.51 -5.50 28.84
CA ARG A 61 7.40 -4.84 29.81
C ARG A 61 8.65 -5.69 30.01
N VAL A 62 9.82 -5.08 29.87
CA VAL A 62 11.12 -5.74 30.05
C VAL A 62 11.80 -5.17 31.29
N PHE A 63 12.14 -6.04 32.24
CA PHE A 63 12.89 -5.68 33.45
C PHE A 63 14.27 -6.34 33.39
N SER A 64 15.33 -5.55 33.42
CA SER A 64 16.71 -6.02 33.35
C SER A 64 17.51 -5.58 34.58
N GLU A 65 18.41 -6.44 35.07
CA GLU A 65 19.29 -6.12 36.21
C GLU A 65 20.27 -4.99 35.87
N LYS A 66 20.73 -4.96 34.63
CA LYS A 66 21.60 -3.92 34.07
C LYS A 66 20.85 -3.14 33.00
N LYS A 67 21.34 -1.96 32.65
CA LYS A 67 20.78 -1.18 31.53
C LYS A 67 20.72 -2.08 30.28
N ALA A 68 19.53 -2.18 29.71
CA ALA A 68 19.27 -2.86 28.45
C ALA A 68 18.49 -1.88 27.57
N ASP A 69 18.98 -1.68 26.35
CA ASP A 69 18.27 -0.88 25.37
C ASP A 69 17.15 -1.73 24.75
N TYR A 70 16.05 -1.09 24.41
CA TYR A 70 14.90 -1.73 23.75
C TYR A 70 14.37 -0.80 22.68
N GLN A 71 13.84 -1.39 21.61
CA GLN A 71 13.22 -0.67 20.50
C GLN A 71 12.18 -1.57 19.83
N VAL A 72 11.22 -0.94 19.16
CA VAL A 72 10.30 -1.66 18.28
C VAL A 72 11.04 -1.95 16.98
N VAL A 73 11.07 -3.21 16.57
CA VAL A 73 11.66 -3.63 15.30
C VAL A 73 10.53 -3.71 14.28
N ASP A 74 10.44 -2.71 13.42
CA ASP A 74 9.45 -2.60 12.35
C ASP A 74 10.03 -1.82 11.17
N ASP A 75 9.33 -1.82 10.06
CA ASP A 75 9.76 -1.10 8.86
C ASP A 75 9.52 0.42 9.01
N GLU A 76 10.46 1.22 8.51
CA GLU A 76 10.27 2.67 8.37
C GLU A 76 9.32 2.98 7.21
N ILE A 77 8.63 4.12 7.30
CA ILE A 77 7.75 4.60 6.22
C ILE A 77 8.63 5.05 5.05
N GLU A 78 8.63 4.29 3.97
CA GLU A 78 9.41 4.57 2.76
C GLU A 78 8.57 4.26 1.51
N ALA A 79 8.67 5.12 0.48
CA ALA A 79 8.03 4.91 -0.80
C ALA A 79 9.02 5.16 -1.94
N ASN A 80 9.51 4.07 -2.52
CA ASN A 80 10.43 4.00 -3.65
C ASN A 80 9.64 3.59 -4.89
N LEU A 81 8.90 4.55 -5.42
CA LEU A 81 8.07 4.36 -6.60
C LEU A 81 8.87 4.74 -7.84
N ASP A 82 8.83 3.87 -8.85
CA ASP A 82 9.38 4.20 -10.17
C ASP A 82 8.59 5.37 -10.75
N GLU A 83 9.27 6.51 -10.92
CA GLU A 83 8.72 7.63 -11.69
C GLU A 83 8.71 7.24 -13.16
N ILE A 84 7.51 7.14 -13.73
CA ILE A 84 7.34 6.91 -15.16
C ILE A 84 7.29 8.28 -15.82
N ASP A 85 8.46 8.80 -16.19
CA ASP A 85 8.53 9.95 -17.08
C ASP A 85 8.45 9.43 -18.52
N ALA A 86 7.24 9.43 -19.06
CA ALA A 86 7.00 9.14 -20.46
C ALA A 86 6.96 10.45 -21.24
N SER A 87 7.84 10.64 -22.22
CA SER A 87 7.62 11.66 -23.24
C SER A 87 6.55 11.18 -24.22
N GLU A 88 5.93 12.08 -24.97
CA GLU A 88 5.02 11.66 -26.03
C GLU A 88 5.74 10.78 -27.07
N ASP A 89 7.02 11.03 -27.33
CA ASP A 89 7.81 10.28 -28.31
C ASP A 89 8.05 8.83 -27.89
N ASP A 90 7.97 8.53 -26.59
CA ASP A 90 8.11 7.17 -26.06
C ASP A 90 6.83 6.33 -26.25
N ILE A 91 5.70 6.97 -26.58
CA ILE A 91 4.39 6.32 -26.74
C ILE A 91 4.26 5.81 -28.16
N ASP A 92 4.18 4.49 -28.30
CA ASP A 92 4.07 3.83 -29.59
C ASP A 92 2.77 4.16 -30.33
N ASP A 93 2.82 4.16 -31.67
CA ASP A 93 1.68 4.43 -32.53
C ASP A 93 0.49 3.47 -32.30
N GLY A 94 0.77 2.25 -31.82
CA GLY A 94 -0.27 1.30 -31.44
C GLY A 94 -1.08 1.78 -30.25
N PHE A 95 -0.41 2.25 -29.20
CA PHE A 95 -1.06 2.85 -28.04
C PHE A 95 -1.78 4.15 -28.39
N ARG A 96 -1.20 5.01 -29.24
CA ARG A 96 -1.87 6.23 -29.74
C ARG A 96 -3.18 5.91 -30.45
N ARG A 97 -3.21 4.88 -31.29
CA ARG A 97 -4.43 4.41 -31.96
C ARG A 97 -5.43 3.82 -30.98
N LEU A 98 -4.97 3.07 -29.98
CA LEU A 98 -5.82 2.54 -28.92
C LEU A 98 -6.46 3.68 -28.13
N PHE A 99 -5.66 4.67 -27.70
CA PHE A 99 -6.16 5.86 -27.02
C PHE A 99 -7.20 6.59 -27.88
N ALA A 100 -6.91 6.87 -29.15
CA ALA A 100 -7.85 7.55 -30.04
C ALA A 100 -9.16 6.77 -30.30
N GLN A 101 -9.14 5.44 -30.16
CA GLN A 101 -10.36 4.62 -30.24
C GLN A 101 -11.19 4.62 -28.96
N LEU A 102 -10.54 4.94 -27.82
CA LEU A 102 -11.13 4.89 -26.49
C LEU A 102 -11.53 6.27 -25.97
N ALA A 103 -10.77 7.30 -26.34
CA ALA A 103 -11.05 8.70 -26.08
C ALA A 103 -12.23 9.16 -26.94
N GLY A 104 -13.07 10.03 -26.37
CA GLY A 104 -14.23 10.57 -27.04
C GLY A 104 -13.87 11.62 -28.11
N GLU A 105 -14.87 12.40 -28.53
CA GLU A 105 -14.68 13.52 -29.46
C GLU A 105 -13.76 14.62 -28.90
N ASP A 106 -13.58 14.65 -27.58
CA ASP A 106 -12.73 15.58 -26.83
C ASP A 106 -11.27 15.13 -26.74
N ALA A 107 -10.92 13.94 -27.26
CA ALA A 107 -9.57 13.38 -27.20
C ALA A 107 -9.02 13.21 -25.76
N GLU A 108 -9.92 13.04 -24.79
CA GLU A 108 -9.61 12.81 -23.38
C GLU A 108 -10.37 11.58 -22.87
N ILE A 109 -9.93 10.99 -21.77
CA ILE A 109 -10.60 9.84 -21.13
C ILE A 109 -11.09 10.25 -19.74
N SER A 110 -12.40 10.29 -19.56
CA SER A 110 -13.04 10.50 -18.26
C SER A 110 -12.98 9.25 -17.37
N ALA A 111 -13.24 9.43 -16.06
CA ALA A 111 -13.34 8.31 -15.12
C ALA A 111 -14.40 7.25 -15.52
N PHE A 112 -15.50 7.67 -16.18
CA PHE A 112 -16.54 6.75 -16.63
C PHE A 112 -16.11 5.92 -17.85
N GLU A 113 -15.39 6.54 -18.78
CA GLU A 113 -14.79 5.85 -19.93
C GLU A 113 -13.70 4.89 -19.45
N LEU A 114 -12.82 5.35 -18.56
CA LEU A 114 -11.80 4.52 -17.91
C LEU A 114 -12.42 3.28 -17.26
N GLN A 115 -13.51 3.43 -16.52
CA GLN A 115 -14.22 2.29 -15.92
C GLN A 115 -14.69 1.27 -16.97
N THR A 116 -15.22 1.76 -18.09
CA THR A 116 -15.72 0.91 -19.17
C THR A 116 -14.56 0.18 -19.87
N ILE A 117 -13.45 0.87 -20.09
CA ILE A 117 -12.21 0.31 -20.66
C ILE A 117 -11.67 -0.80 -19.77
N LEU A 118 -11.41 -0.48 -18.50
CA LEU A 118 -10.80 -1.43 -17.57
C LEU A 118 -11.69 -2.64 -17.33
N ARG A 119 -13.01 -2.47 -17.26
CA ARG A 119 -13.97 -3.57 -17.15
C ARG A 119 -13.92 -4.50 -18.35
N ARG A 120 -13.86 -3.97 -19.57
CA ARG A 120 -13.72 -4.80 -20.79
C ARG A 120 -12.41 -5.57 -20.83
N VAL A 121 -11.33 -4.99 -20.31
CA VAL A 121 -10.01 -5.61 -20.27
C VAL A 121 -9.96 -6.72 -19.21
N LEU A 122 -10.51 -6.47 -18.02
CA LEU A 122 -10.61 -7.45 -16.95
C LEU A 122 -11.58 -8.59 -17.28
N ALA A 123 -12.70 -8.31 -17.95
CA ALA A 123 -13.67 -9.36 -18.32
C ALA A 123 -13.11 -10.43 -19.26
N LYS A 124 -12.00 -10.14 -19.96
CA LYS A 124 -11.29 -11.12 -20.81
C LYS A 124 -10.32 -12.01 -20.03
N ARG A 125 -10.13 -11.75 -18.73
CA ARG A 125 -9.15 -12.42 -17.88
C ARG A 125 -9.88 -13.25 -16.81
N GLN A 126 -9.56 -14.54 -16.75
CA GLN A 126 -10.11 -15.46 -15.74
C GLN A 126 -9.21 -15.57 -14.49
N ASP A 127 -7.99 -15.03 -14.57
CA ASP A 127 -6.96 -15.07 -13.51
C ASP A 127 -7.15 -13.98 -12.43
N ILE A 128 -8.12 -13.06 -12.59
CA ILE A 128 -8.38 -11.98 -11.64
C ILE A 128 -9.86 -12.01 -11.26
N LYS A 129 -10.17 -12.26 -9.99
CA LYS A 129 -11.53 -12.16 -9.48
C LYS A 129 -11.78 -10.73 -9.03
N SER A 130 -12.59 -10.03 -9.80
CA SER A 130 -13.11 -8.72 -9.44
C SER A 130 -14.40 -8.51 -10.21
N ASP A 131 -15.37 -7.82 -9.59
CA ASP A 131 -16.59 -7.36 -10.25
C ASP A 131 -16.33 -6.19 -11.24
N GLY A 132 -15.04 -5.89 -11.46
CA GLY A 132 -14.55 -4.77 -12.24
C GLY A 132 -14.18 -3.59 -11.34
N PHE A 133 -13.63 -2.55 -11.96
CA PHE A 133 -13.28 -1.34 -11.24
C PHE A 133 -14.53 -0.55 -10.83
N SER A 134 -14.59 -0.14 -9.56
CA SER A 134 -15.58 0.84 -9.13
C SER A 134 -15.31 2.22 -9.75
N ILE A 135 -16.36 3.04 -9.89
CA ILE A 135 -16.20 4.41 -10.39
C ILE A 135 -15.36 5.26 -9.43
N GLU A 136 -15.37 4.95 -8.14
CA GLU A 136 -14.54 5.62 -7.13
C GLU A 136 -13.06 5.34 -7.39
N THR A 137 -12.69 4.09 -7.69
CA THR A 137 -11.30 3.75 -8.06
C THR A 137 -10.88 4.51 -9.31
N CYS A 138 -11.74 4.55 -10.33
CA CYS A 138 -11.43 5.28 -11.57
C CYS A 138 -11.28 6.79 -11.34
N LYS A 139 -12.09 7.41 -10.47
CA LYS A 139 -11.92 8.82 -10.11
C LYS A 139 -10.57 9.07 -9.42
N ILE A 140 -10.23 8.25 -8.42
CA ILE A 140 -8.94 8.36 -7.71
C ILE A 140 -7.75 8.18 -8.66
N MET A 141 -7.86 7.29 -9.66
CA MET A 141 -6.85 7.12 -10.71
C MET A 141 -6.69 8.36 -11.59
N VAL A 142 -7.81 8.99 -11.98
CA VAL A 142 -7.79 10.24 -12.75
C VAL A 142 -7.14 11.33 -11.89
N ASP A 143 -7.63 11.56 -10.67
CA ASP A 143 -7.14 12.59 -9.76
C ASP A 143 -5.63 12.46 -9.43
N MET A 144 -5.06 11.25 -9.51
CA MET A 144 -3.63 11.03 -9.30
C MET A 144 -2.76 11.64 -10.42
N LEU A 145 -3.26 11.58 -11.65
CA LEU A 145 -2.47 11.82 -12.86
C LEU A 145 -2.88 13.09 -13.60
N ASP A 146 -4.12 13.55 -13.40
CA ASP A 146 -4.69 14.79 -13.89
C ASP A 146 -3.89 15.99 -13.36
N SER A 147 -2.86 16.35 -14.11
CA SER A 147 -1.93 17.41 -13.72
C SER A 147 -2.38 18.78 -14.23
N ASP A 148 -3.24 18.79 -15.26
CA ASP A 148 -3.80 19.99 -15.87
C ASP A 148 -5.16 20.41 -15.25
N GLY A 149 -5.76 19.55 -14.41
CA GLY A 149 -7.01 19.81 -13.72
C GLY A 149 -8.23 19.71 -14.64
N SER A 150 -8.11 19.02 -15.77
CA SER A 150 -9.18 18.78 -16.74
C SER A 150 -10.30 17.90 -16.17
N GLY A 151 -10.01 17.13 -15.10
CA GLY A 151 -10.88 16.09 -14.57
C GLY A 151 -10.96 14.85 -15.47
N LYS A 152 -10.07 14.75 -16.46
CA LYS A 152 -9.96 13.66 -17.43
C LYS A 152 -8.47 13.33 -17.65
N LEU A 153 -8.20 12.35 -18.51
CA LEU A 153 -6.85 11.90 -18.81
C LEU A 153 -6.51 12.15 -20.28
N GLY A 154 -5.46 12.93 -20.50
CA GLY A 154 -4.81 13.04 -21.81
C GLY A 154 -4.01 11.79 -22.17
N LEU A 155 -3.41 11.78 -23.36
CA LEU A 155 -2.64 10.64 -23.89
C LEU A 155 -1.49 10.22 -22.96
N LYS A 156 -0.65 11.18 -22.54
CA LYS A 156 0.50 10.92 -21.66
C LYS A 156 0.05 10.40 -20.30
N GLU A 157 -0.96 11.02 -19.70
CA GLU A 157 -1.48 10.64 -18.38
C GLU A 157 -2.10 9.24 -18.42
N PHE A 158 -2.90 8.95 -19.46
CA PHE A 158 -3.47 7.61 -19.65
C PHE A 158 -2.39 6.55 -19.90
N TYR A 159 -1.32 6.87 -20.63
CA TYR A 159 -0.19 5.96 -20.83
C TYR A 159 0.49 5.61 -19.51
N VAL A 160 0.79 6.61 -18.68
CA VAL A 160 1.37 6.40 -17.34
C VAL A 160 0.44 5.55 -16.48
N LEU A 161 -0.87 5.86 -16.48
CA LEU A 161 -1.86 5.07 -15.75
C LEU A 161 -1.86 3.61 -16.18
N TRP A 162 -1.87 3.38 -17.50
CA TRP A 162 -1.94 2.06 -18.07
C TRP A 162 -0.72 1.21 -17.71
N THR A 163 0.49 1.79 -17.81
CA THR A 163 1.73 1.12 -17.40
C THR A 163 1.73 0.80 -15.89
N LYS A 164 1.21 1.70 -15.04
CA LYS A 164 1.04 1.42 -13.60
C LYS A 164 0.06 0.28 -13.35
N ILE A 165 -1.10 0.28 -14.01
CA ILE A 165 -2.09 -0.80 -13.88
C ILE A 165 -1.48 -2.14 -14.32
N GLN A 166 -0.70 -2.17 -15.40
CA GLN A 166 0.01 -3.38 -15.83
C GLN A 166 1.02 -3.86 -14.79
N LYS A 167 1.78 -2.96 -14.16
CA LYS A 167 2.68 -3.29 -13.05
C LYS A 167 1.90 -3.88 -11.87
N TYR A 168 0.79 -3.26 -11.46
CA TYR A 168 -0.05 -3.75 -10.37
C TYR A 168 -0.67 -5.11 -10.69
N GLN A 169 -1.11 -5.35 -11.93
CA GLN A 169 -1.59 -6.67 -12.37
C GLN A 169 -0.49 -7.73 -12.32
N LYS A 170 0.76 -7.36 -12.63
CA LYS A 170 1.89 -8.28 -12.54
C LYS A 170 2.16 -8.66 -11.08
N ILE A 171 2.28 -7.67 -10.20
CA ILE A 171 2.50 -7.87 -8.76
C ILE A 171 1.39 -8.73 -8.16
N TYR A 172 0.13 -8.40 -8.44
CA TYR A 172 -1.02 -9.12 -7.91
C TYR A 172 -0.98 -10.62 -8.23
N ARG A 173 -0.65 -10.98 -9.47
CA ARG A 173 -0.59 -12.37 -9.93
C ARG A 173 0.64 -13.13 -9.46
N GLU A 174 1.76 -12.45 -9.27
CA GLU A 174 2.99 -13.07 -8.76
C GLU A 174 2.86 -13.40 -7.26
N ILE A 175 2.03 -12.65 -6.54
CA ILE A 175 1.82 -12.78 -5.10
C ILE A 175 0.62 -13.66 -4.75
N ASP A 176 -0.37 -13.78 -5.63
CA ASP A 176 -1.48 -14.74 -5.54
C ASP A 176 -0.96 -16.19 -5.72
N VAL A 177 -0.23 -16.68 -4.71
CA VAL A 177 0.45 -17.98 -4.73
C VAL A 177 -0.56 -19.12 -4.77
N ASP A 178 -1.71 -18.95 -4.13
CA ASP A 178 -2.78 -19.95 -4.12
C ASP A 178 -3.70 -19.86 -5.35
N ARG A 179 -3.49 -18.86 -6.21
CA ARG A 179 -4.30 -18.58 -7.41
C ARG A 179 -5.78 -18.48 -7.08
N SER A 180 -6.09 -17.98 -5.89
CA SER A 180 -7.45 -17.74 -5.45
C SER A 180 -8.13 -16.66 -6.31
N GLY A 181 -7.34 -15.82 -6.99
CA GLY A 181 -7.77 -14.63 -7.71
C GLY A 181 -8.01 -13.46 -6.76
N THR A 182 -7.62 -13.59 -5.49
CA THR A 182 -7.85 -12.67 -4.39
C THR A 182 -6.61 -12.58 -3.49
N MET A 183 -6.49 -11.55 -2.64
CA MET A 183 -5.30 -11.34 -1.82
C MET A 183 -5.64 -11.29 -0.32
N ASN A 184 -4.97 -12.09 0.50
CA ASN A 184 -5.10 -12.01 1.96
C ASN A 184 -4.19 -10.95 2.59
N SER A 185 -4.34 -10.70 3.90
CA SER A 185 -3.56 -9.70 4.64
C SER A 185 -2.04 -9.91 4.60
N TYR A 186 -1.56 -11.17 4.59
CA TYR A 186 -0.13 -11.48 4.51
C TYR A 186 0.43 -11.24 3.10
N GLU A 187 -0.35 -11.53 2.08
CA GLU A 187 -0.01 -11.25 0.68
C GLU A 187 0.00 -9.76 0.39
N MET A 188 -0.95 -9.00 0.96
CA MET A 188 -1.00 -7.55 0.84
C MET A 188 0.29 -6.88 1.34
N ARG A 189 0.88 -7.38 2.43
CA ARG A 189 2.17 -6.86 2.93
C ARG A 189 3.29 -7.02 1.90
N LYS A 190 3.43 -8.22 1.34
CA LYS A 190 4.43 -8.48 0.28
C LYS A 190 4.15 -7.67 -0.98
N ALA A 191 2.88 -7.45 -1.31
CA ALA A 191 2.49 -6.70 -2.49
C ALA A 191 2.80 -5.22 -2.39
N LEU A 192 2.65 -4.65 -1.20
CA LEU A 192 3.09 -3.29 -0.90
C LEU A 192 4.62 -3.17 -1.01
N GLU A 193 5.36 -4.12 -0.44
CA GLU A 193 6.83 -4.16 -0.54
C GLU A 193 7.31 -4.22 -2.00
N GLU A 194 6.74 -5.13 -2.81
CA GLU A 194 7.06 -5.26 -4.24
C GLU A 194 6.62 -4.03 -5.07
N ALA A 195 5.55 -3.36 -4.64
CA ALA A 195 5.12 -2.11 -5.25
C ALA A 195 6.03 -0.92 -4.89
N GLY A 196 6.97 -1.09 -3.94
CA GLY A 196 7.93 -0.08 -3.51
C GLY A 196 7.56 0.64 -2.21
N PHE A 197 6.57 0.16 -1.47
CA PHE A 197 6.16 0.73 -0.18
C PHE A 197 6.66 -0.12 0.99
N LYS A 198 7.42 0.49 1.90
CA LYS A 198 7.69 -0.07 3.23
C LYS A 198 6.88 0.71 4.25
N LEU A 199 6.11 -0.01 5.06
CA LEU A 199 5.19 0.58 6.01
C LEU A 199 5.26 -0.18 7.34
N PRO A 200 5.12 0.50 8.48
CA PRO A 200 5.01 -0.15 9.77
C PRO A 200 3.72 -0.98 9.87
N CYS A 201 3.71 -1.93 10.80
CA CYS A 201 2.60 -2.84 11.06
C CYS A 201 1.27 -2.11 11.27
N GLN A 202 1.29 -0.94 11.92
CA GLN A 202 0.08 -0.13 12.15
C GLN A 202 -0.58 0.32 10.84
N LEU A 203 0.21 0.71 9.83
CA LEU A 203 -0.36 1.11 8.54
C LEU A 203 -0.87 -0.10 7.75
N HIS A 204 -0.20 -1.25 7.84
CA HIS A 204 -0.74 -2.50 7.28
C HIS A 204 -2.09 -2.87 7.88
N GLN A 205 -2.27 -2.73 9.21
CA GLN A 205 -3.54 -2.97 9.88
C GLN A 205 -4.64 -2.02 9.37
N VAL A 206 -4.35 -0.73 9.23
CA VAL A 206 -5.30 0.26 8.69
C VAL A 206 -5.67 -0.05 7.23
N ILE A 207 -4.70 -0.47 6.41
CA ILE A 207 -4.94 -0.87 5.02
C ILE A 207 -5.88 -2.07 4.97
N VAL A 208 -5.58 -3.14 5.71
CA VAL A 208 -6.43 -4.34 5.73
C VAL A 208 -7.83 -3.99 6.24
N ALA A 209 -7.94 -3.26 7.35
CA ALA A 209 -9.24 -2.87 7.92
C ALA A 209 -10.08 -1.97 6.98
N ARG A 210 -9.45 -1.26 6.03
CA ARG A 210 -10.15 -0.33 5.14
C ARG A 210 -10.49 -0.92 3.78
N PHE A 211 -9.66 -1.82 3.27
CA PHE A 211 -9.70 -2.32 1.89
C PHE A 211 -10.02 -3.81 1.78
N ALA A 212 -9.89 -4.58 2.86
CA ALA A 212 -10.33 -5.97 2.89
C ALA A 212 -11.83 -6.07 3.20
N ASP A 213 -12.44 -7.16 2.77
CA ASP A 213 -13.80 -7.55 3.15
C ASP A 213 -13.85 -8.24 4.53
N ASP A 214 -15.04 -8.71 4.90
CA ASP A 214 -15.28 -9.40 6.19
C ASP A 214 -14.50 -10.73 6.31
N GLU A 215 -14.03 -11.29 5.19
CA GLU A 215 -13.20 -12.51 5.16
C GLU A 215 -11.69 -12.19 5.16
N LEU A 216 -11.32 -10.91 5.32
CA LEU A 216 -9.95 -10.39 5.24
C LEU A 216 -9.32 -10.58 3.85
N ILE A 217 -10.15 -10.54 2.81
CA ILE A 217 -9.78 -10.70 1.42
C ILE A 217 -9.82 -9.34 0.71
N ILE A 218 -8.80 -9.06 -0.10
CA ILE A 218 -8.65 -7.86 -0.92
C ILE A 218 -8.70 -8.27 -2.40
N ASP A 219 -9.75 -7.84 -3.09
CA ASP A 219 -9.88 -8.03 -4.53
C ASP A 219 -8.99 -7.05 -5.32
N PHE A 220 -8.91 -7.24 -6.64
CA PHE A 220 -8.03 -6.41 -7.47
C PHE A 220 -8.44 -4.93 -7.50
N ASP A 221 -9.73 -4.62 -7.43
CA ASP A 221 -10.20 -3.22 -7.41
C ASP A 221 -9.73 -2.50 -6.14
N ASN A 222 -9.93 -3.11 -4.96
CA ASN A 222 -9.49 -2.55 -3.69
C ASN A 222 -7.96 -2.49 -3.57
N PHE A 223 -7.24 -3.48 -4.11
CA PHE A 223 -5.78 -3.48 -4.17
C PHE A 223 -5.25 -2.25 -4.93
N VAL A 224 -5.74 -2.03 -6.15
CA VAL A 224 -5.31 -0.89 -6.96
C VAL A 224 -5.74 0.42 -6.32
N ARG A 225 -6.96 0.50 -5.78
CA ARG A 225 -7.44 1.68 -5.05
C ARG A 225 -6.53 2.04 -3.88
N CYS A 226 -6.07 1.04 -3.13
CA CYS A 226 -5.12 1.22 -2.03
C CYS A 226 -3.78 1.78 -2.52
N LEU A 227 -3.17 1.16 -3.53
CA LEU A 227 -1.86 1.60 -4.05
C LEU A 227 -1.92 3.01 -4.63
N VAL A 228 -2.97 3.31 -5.41
CA VAL A 228 -3.15 4.61 -6.02
C VAL A 228 -3.33 5.67 -4.92
N ARG A 229 -4.20 5.42 -3.94
CA ARG A 229 -4.41 6.34 -2.83
C ARG A 229 -3.13 6.57 -2.01
N LEU A 230 -2.37 5.50 -1.75
CA LEU A 230 -1.12 5.59 -1.00
C LEU A 230 -0.08 6.42 -1.74
N GLU A 231 0.13 6.18 -3.04
CA GLU A 231 1.03 6.98 -3.87
C GLU A 231 0.63 8.46 -3.90
N THR A 232 -0.67 8.77 -4.06
CA THR A 232 -1.15 10.16 -4.02
C THR A 232 -0.80 10.84 -2.69
N LEU A 233 -0.99 10.15 -1.55
CA LEU A 233 -0.65 10.69 -0.24
C LEU A 233 0.87 10.94 -0.09
N PHE A 234 1.71 10.02 -0.55
CA PHE A 234 3.16 10.22 -0.54
C PHE A 234 3.60 11.40 -1.41
N ARG A 235 3.02 11.55 -2.61
CA ARG A 235 3.30 12.69 -3.50
C ARG A 235 2.90 14.02 -2.86
N VAL A 236 1.68 14.10 -2.31
CA VAL A 236 1.18 15.31 -1.64
C VAL A 236 2.05 15.66 -0.43
N PHE A 237 2.45 14.68 0.38
CA PHE A 237 3.34 14.92 1.51
C PHE A 237 4.70 15.45 1.06
N LYS A 238 5.35 14.79 0.09
CA LYS A 238 6.67 15.23 -0.44
C LYS A 238 6.61 16.62 -1.07
N GLN A 239 5.53 16.98 -1.75
CA GLN A 239 5.34 18.32 -2.31
C GLN A 239 5.19 19.40 -1.24
N LEU A 240 4.59 19.06 -0.09
CA LEU A 240 4.37 19.98 1.03
C LEU A 240 5.56 20.05 1.99
N ASP A 241 6.48 19.08 1.93
CA ASP A 241 7.70 19.03 2.73
C ASP A 241 8.97 19.01 1.84
N PRO A 242 9.23 20.06 1.04
CA PRO A 242 10.37 20.10 0.12
C PRO A 242 11.74 20.08 0.84
N GLU A 243 11.77 20.50 2.11
CA GLU A 243 12.98 20.49 2.94
C GLU A 243 13.19 19.14 3.67
N ASN A 244 12.29 18.18 3.49
CA ASN A 244 12.31 16.86 4.13
C ASN A 244 12.46 16.97 5.66
N THR A 245 11.67 17.86 6.27
CA THR A 245 11.63 18.07 7.71
C THR A 245 10.95 16.91 8.46
N GLY A 246 10.19 16.08 7.74
CA GLY A 246 9.41 14.97 8.28
C GLY A 246 8.03 15.40 8.81
N THR A 247 7.64 16.66 8.65
CA THR A 247 6.36 17.19 9.12
C THR A 247 5.75 18.17 8.12
N ILE A 248 4.43 18.17 7.98
CA ILE A 248 3.68 19.15 7.18
C ILE A 248 2.71 19.94 8.05
N GLN A 249 2.47 21.21 7.71
CA GLN A 249 1.48 22.05 8.36
C GLN A 249 0.31 22.30 7.41
N LEU A 250 -0.91 21.99 7.88
CA LEU A 250 -2.14 22.17 7.13
C LEU A 250 -3.14 22.91 8.01
N ASP A 251 -3.86 23.86 7.41
CA ASP A 251 -5.04 24.46 8.03
C ASP A 251 -6.28 23.59 7.82
N LEU A 252 -7.37 23.89 8.54
CA LEU A 252 -8.60 23.11 8.50
C LEU A 252 -9.19 23.00 7.08
N ILE A 253 -9.05 24.06 6.28
CA ILE A 253 -9.55 24.11 4.91
C ILE A 253 -8.74 23.16 4.03
N SER A 254 -7.42 23.17 4.14
CA SER A 254 -6.53 22.30 3.39
C SER A 254 -6.71 20.82 3.78
N VAL A 255 -6.95 20.53 5.06
CA VAL A 255 -7.29 19.18 5.52
C VAL A 255 -8.58 18.70 4.85
N SER A 256 -9.64 19.51 4.88
CA SER A 256 -10.92 19.14 4.29
C SER A 256 -10.84 18.99 2.76
N LEU A 257 -10.17 19.91 2.08
CA LEU A 257 -10.07 19.90 0.62
C LEU A 257 -9.12 18.83 0.08
N ARG A 258 -8.08 18.43 0.82
CA ARG A 258 -7.07 17.48 0.31
C ARG A 258 -7.20 16.06 0.87
N LEU A 259 -7.84 15.88 2.04
CA LEU A 259 -8.00 14.56 2.68
C LEU A 259 -9.45 14.04 2.63
N THR A 260 -10.45 14.90 2.40
CA THR A 260 -11.87 14.49 2.34
C THR A 260 -12.60 14.75 1.02
N ARG A 261 -12.00 15.47 0.07
CA ARG A 261 -12.57 15.67 -1.27
C ARG A 261 -11.51 15.46 -2.36
N PRO A 262 -11.68 14.51 -3.28
CA PRO A 262 -11.00 14.58 -4.56
C PRO A 262 -11.67 15.67 -5.40
N SER A 263 -10.85 16.56 -5.97
CA SER A 263 -11.16 17.68 -6.86
C SER A 263 -12.17 18.76 -6.40
N LEU A 264 -11.66 19.98 -6.24
CA LEU A 264 -12.29 21.21 -6.75
C LEU A 264 -11.18 22.27 -6.83
N GLY A 265 -10.89 22.69 -8.07
CA GLY A 265 -9.81 23.59 -8.41
C GLY A 265 -9.81 24.88 -7.58
N THR A 266 -8.61 25.38 -7.33
CA THR A 266 -8.36 26.70 -6.77
C THR A 266 -8.77 27.76 -7.79
N GLY A 267 -10.05 28.13 -7.79
CA GLY A 267 -10.51 29.40 -8.33
C GLY A 267 -10.22 30.50 -7.31
N THR A 268 -9.23 31.33 -7.60
CA THR A 268 -8.96 32.59 -6.90
C THR A 268 -10.18 33.49 -7.01
N TRP A 269 -10.77 33.85 -5.86
CA TRP A 269 -11.70 34.99 -5.79
C TRP A 269 -10.91 36.20 -5.33
N GLY A 270 -10.89 37.23 -6.19
CA GLY A 270 -10.40 38.56 -5.87
C GLY A 270 -11.37 39.36 -5.00
#